data_AF-A0A512E2I6-F1
#
_entry.id   AF-A0A512E2I6-F1
#
_cell.length_a   1.000
_cell.length_b   1.000
_cell.length_c   1.000
_cell.angle_alpha   90.00
_cell.angle_beta   90.00
_cell.angle_gamma   90.00
#
_symmetry.space_group_name_H-M   'P 1'
#
loop_
_entity.id
_entity.type
_entity.pdbx_description
1 polymer ?
#
loop_
_entity_poly.entity_id
_entity_poly.type
_entity_poly.pdbx_seq_one_letter_code
_entity_poly.pdbx_strand_id
1 'polypeptide(L)'
;MTSFHLITDDEFAQFSAVLRENGWREQDFELQEEELDQAQAEVETCTGQLGIRNLLTQAVEVYRLGPGWEWVGDFARDLSNGRFGQPPRKSPRL
;
A
#
# COMPACT_ATOMS: atom_id res chain seq x y z
N MET A 1 -15.77 3.29 9.42
CA MET A 1 -15.58 2.09 8.59
C MET A 1 -15.01 2.56 7.28
N THR A 2 -13.70 2.45 7.08
CA THR A 2 -13.08 2.62 5.77
C THR A 2 -13.49 1.41 4.95
N SER A 3 -14.39 1.62 3.98
CA SER A 3 -14.78 0.58 3.04
C SER A 3 -13.84 0.70 1.86
N PHE A 4 -13.01 -0.30 1.65
CA PHE A 4 -12.20 -0.45 0.46
C PHE A 4 -13.09 -1.08 -0.62
N HIS A 5 -13.17 -0.50 -1.81
CA HIS A 5 -13.98 -0.98 -2.93
C HIS A 5 -13.13 -1.36 -4.16
N LEU A 6 -11.88 -0.89 -4.23
CA LEU A 6 -11.01 -1.11 -5.38
C LEU A 6 -9.99 -2.22 -5.17
N ILE A 7 -9.46 -2.40 -3.96
CA ILE A 7 -8.60 -3.55 -3.63
C ILE A 7 -9.44 -4.73 -3.14
N THR A 8 -9.05 -5.92 -3.55
CA THR A 8 -9.66 -7.17 -3.12
C THR A 8 -9.18 -7.60 -1.74
N ASP A 9 -9.95 -8.47 -1.07
CA ASP A 9 -9.55 -9.06 0.22
C ASP A 9 -8.23 -9.84 0.11
N ASP A 10 -7.95 -10.45 -1.05
CA ASP A 10 -6.70 -11.18 -1.29
C ASP A 10 -5.49 -10.22 -1.37
N GLU A 11 -5.63 -9.11 -2.10
CA GLU A 11 -4.59 -8.08 -2.16
C GLU A 11 -4.33 -7.45 -0.80
N PHE A 12 -5.39 -7.20 -0.01
CA PHE A 12 -5.25 -6.70 1.35
C PHE A 12 -4.54 -7.72 2.28
N ALA A 13 -4.85 -9.01 2.12
CA ALA A 13 -4.17 -10.07 2.87
C ALA A 13 -2.69 -10.18 2.50
N GLN A 14 -2.35 -10.08 1.22
CA GLN A 14 -0.97 -10.07 0.74
C GLN A 14 -0.20 -8.83 1.24
N PHE A 15 -0.80 -7.65 1.17
CA PHE A 15 -0.25 -6.42 1.76
C PHE A 15 0.07 -6.60 3.25
N SER A 16 -0.87 -7.16 4.01
CA SER A 16 -0.69 -7.42 5.44
C SER A 16 0.44 -8.43 5.71
N ALA A 17 0.60 -9.43 4.84
CA ALA A 17 1.71 -10.38 4.93
C ALA A 17 3.06 -9.68 4.69
N VAL A 18 3.17 -8.88 3.62
CA VAL A 18 4.38 -8.10 3.29
C VAL A 18 4.80 -7.20 4.45
N LEU A 19 3.86 -6.49 5.09
CA LEU A 19 4.14 -5.66 6.25
C LEU A 19 4.75 -6.47 7.40
N ARG A 20 4.09 -7.60 7.76
CA ARG A 20 4.51 -8.44 8.89
C ARG A 20 5.89 -9.05 8.65
N GLU A 21 6.18 -9.51 7.44
CA GLU A 21 7.48 -10.04 7.03
C GLU A 21 8.59 -9.00 7.15
N ASN A 22 8.27 -7.72 6.87
CA ASN A 22 9.21 -6.60 6.97
C ASN A 22 9.20 -5.92 8.36
N GLY A 23 8.52 -6.50 9.35
CA GLY A 23 8.53 -6.02 10.74
C GLY A 23 7.63 -4.83 11.03
N TRP A 24 6.73 -4.49 10.12
CA TRP A 24 5.73 -3.44 10.26
C TRP A 24 4.40 -3.98 10.80
N ARG A 25 3.53 -3.08 11.28
CA ARG A 25 2.15 -3.40 11.62
C ARG A 25 1.21 -2.68 10.66
N GLU A 26 0.06 -3.30 10.37
CA GLU A 26 -0.99 -2.71 9.53
C GLU A 26 -1.43 -1.34 10.04
N GLN A 27 -1.56 -1.17 11.36
CA GLN A 27 -1.90 0.11 12.01
C GLN A 27 -0.85 1.23 11.83
N ASP A 28 0.36 0.91 11.39
CA ASP A 28 1.39 1.91 11.08
C ASP A 28 1.18 2.49 9.67
N PHE A 29 0.23 1.94 8.91
CA PHE A 29 -0.09 2.33 7.56
C PHE A 29 -1.57 2.71 7.43
N GLU A 30 -1.83 3.63 6.52
CA GLU A 30 -3.15 4.04 6.12
C GLU A 30 -3.27 3.89 4.61
N LEU A 31 -4.37 3.27 4.18
CA LEU A 31 -4.70 3.06 2.78
C LEU A 31 -5.82 4.01 2.40
N GLN A 32 -5.65 4.68 1.26
CA GLN A 32 -6.64 5.56 0.67
C GLN A 32 -6.82 5.19 -0.79
N GLU A 33 -8.00 4.69 -1.13
CA GLU A 33 -8.39 4.43 -2.50
C GLU A 33 -8.94 5.70 -3.16
N GLU A 34 -8.56 5.90 -4.41
CA GLU A 34 -9.06 6.97 -5.25
C GLU A 34 -9.53 6.39 -6.59
N GLU A 35 -10.82 6.51 -6.87
CA GLU A 35 -11.38 6.19 -8.19
C GLU A 35 -10.95 7.28 -9.17
N LEU A 36 -10.39 6.87 -10.30
CA LEU A 36 -10.10 7.81 -11.38
C LEU A 36 -11.36 8.04 -12.21
N ASP A 37 -11.51 9.25 -12.74
CA ASP A 37 -12.57 9.53 -13.70
C ASP A 37 -12.39 8.67 -14.96
N GLN A 38 -13.49 8.42 -15.69
CA GLN A 38 -13.47 7.52 -16.83
C GLN A 38 -12.49 7.97 -17.92
N ALA A 39 -12.31 9.27 -18.11
CA ALA A 39 -11.40 9.81 -19.11
C ALA A 39 -9.93 9.55 -18.74
N GLN A 40 -9.59 9.63 -17.46
CA GLN A 40 -8.27 9.37 -16.94
C GLN A 40 -7.98 7.86 -16.85
N ALA A 41 -8.96 7.06 -16.44
CA ALA A 41 -8.88 5.60 -16.39
C ALA A 41 -8.60 4.99 -17.78
N GLU A 42 -9.25 5.49 -18.83
CA GLU A 42 -9.03 5.03 -20.21
C GLU A 42 -7.64 5.41 -20.73
N VAL A 43 -7.12 6.60 -20.37
CA VAL A 43 -5.78 7.06 -20.79
C VAL A 43 -4.68 6.33 -20.03
N GLU A 44 -4.83 6.14 -18.73
CA GLU A 44 -3.82 5.51 -17.87
C GLU A 44 -3.93 3.97 -17.84
N THR A 45 -4.97 3.40 -18.47
CA THR A 45 -5.24 1.95 -18.46
C THR A 45 -5.24 1.40 -17.02
N CYS A 46 -5.88 2.11 -16.11
CA CYS A 46 -6.01 1.73 -14.71
C CYS A 46 -7.44 2.04 -14.22
N THR A 47 -7.91 1.32 -13.21
CA THR A 47 -9.26 1.50 -12.64
C THR A 47 -9.28 2.53 -11.52
N GLY A 48 -8.12 2.84 -10.95
CA GLY A 48 -7.99 3.76 -9.83
C GLY A 48 -6.56 3.85 -9.33
N GLN A 49 -6.41 4.46 -8.16
CA GLN A 49 -5.14 4.59 -7.45
C GLN A 49 -5.31 4.20 -5.98
N LEU A 50 -4.23 3.74 -5.38
CA LEU A 50 -4.10 3.45 -3.96
C LEU A 50 -2.96 4.26 -3.37
N GLY A 51 -3.32 5.26 -2.57
CA GLY A 51 -2.38 5.95 -1.70
C GLY A 51 -2.09 5.11 -0.46
N ILE A 52 -0.82 4.85 -0.20
CA ILE A 52 -0.36 4.20 1.02
C ILE A 52 0.50 5.19 1.79
N ARG A 53 0.08 5.51 3.02
CA ARG A 53 0.79 6.39 3.93
C ARG A 53 1.32 5.62 5.12
N ASN A 54 2.61 5.72 5.39
CA ASN A 54 3.19 5.30 6.65
C ASN A 54 2.97 6.40 7.69
N LEU A 55 2.22 6.11 8.75
CA LEU A 55 1.86 7.06 9.80
C LEU A 55 3.04 7.40 10.73
N LEU A 56 4.06 6.54 10.81
CA LEU A 56 5.24 6.78 11.64
C LEU A 56 6.25 7.70 10.94
N THR A 57 6.48 7.48 9.64
CA THR A 57 7.47 8.23 8.86
C THR A 57 6.86 9.35 8.02
N GLN A 58 5.53 9.36 7.89
CA GLN A 58 4.76 10.24 7.00
C GLN A 58 5.13 10.07 5.51
N ALA A 59 5.84 8.99 5.16
CA ALA A 59 6.12 8.64 3.78
C ALA A 59 4.82 8.21 3.07
N VAL A 60 4.63 8.69 1.85
CA VAL A 60 3.45 8.41 1.03
C VAL A 60 3.90 7.95 -0.34
N GLU A 61 3.32 6.87 -0.82
CA GLU A 61 3.47 6.41 -2.20
C GLU A 61 2.08 6.07 -2.76
N VAL A 62 1.94 6.23 -4.07
CA VAL A 62 0.67 6.00 -4.78
C VAL A 62 0.90 4.93 -5.84
N TYR A 63 0.04 3.92 -5.83
CA TYR A 63 0.08 2.80 -6.76
C TYR A 63 -1.15 2.81 -7.65
N ARG A 64 -0.98 2.39 -8.90
CA ARG A 64 -2.13 2.22 -9.82
C ARG A 64 -2.83 0.90 -9.53
N LEU A 65 -4.15 0.94 -9.62
CA LEU A 65 -5.03 -0.23 -9.47
C LEU A 65 -5.60 -0.62 -10.83
N GLY A 66 -5.89 -1.90 -11.02
CA GLY A 66 -6.58 -2.41 -12.21
C GLY A 66 -5.80 -3.49 -12.96
N PRO A 67 -6.35 -3.98 -14.08
CA PRO A 67 -5.80 -5.12 -14.80
C PRO A 67 -4.36 -4.86 -15.28
N GLY A 68 -3.43 -5.74 -14.90
CA GLY A 68 -2.02 -5.65 -15.28
C GLY A 68 -1.15 -4.79 -14.36
N TRP A 69 -1.72 -4.17 -13.33
CA TRP A 69 -0.97 -3.48 -12.27
C TRP A 69 -0.88 -4.37 -11.04
N GLU A 70 0.34 -4.67 -10.59
CA GLU A 70 0.61 -5.51 -9.42
C GLU A 70 1.06 -4.64 -8.24
N TRP A 71 0.14 -3.80 -7.72
CA TRP A 71 0.49 -2.80 -6.71
C TRP A 71 1.11 -3.40 -5.45
N VAL A 72 0.69 -4.60 -5.02
CA VAL A 72 1.27 -5.27 -3.85
C VAL A 72 2.74 -5.62 -4.08
N GLY A 73 3.08 -6.07 -5.30
CA GLY A 73 4.46 -6.39 -5.68
C GLY A 73 5.35 -5.15 -5.73
N ASP A 74 4.84 -4.06 -6.28
CA ASP A 74 5.53 -2.77 -6.31
C ASP A 74 5.69 -2.19 -4.90
N PHE A 75 4.65 -2.28 -4.07
CA PHE A 75 4.70 -1.93 -2.66
C PHE A 75 5.77 -2.73 -1.90
N ALA A 76 5.81 -4.05 -2.07
CA ALA A 76 6.80 -4.89 -1.40
C ALA A 76 8.24 -4.51 -1.79
N ARG A 77 8.46 -4.21 -3.08
CA ARG A 77 9.75 -3.72 -3.57
C ARG A 77 10.11 -2.38 -2.92
N ASP A 78 9.18 -1.43 -2.92
CA ASP A 78 9.37 -0.10 -2.35
C ASP A 78 9.63 -0.13 -0.84
N LEU A 79 8.91 -0.98 -0.12
CA LEU A 79 9.08 -1.22 1.31
C LEU A 79 10.48 -1.78 1.59
N SER A 80 10.92 -2.78 0.81
CA SER A 80 12.25 -3.38 0.97
C SER A 80 13.39 -2.41 0.65
N ASN A 81 13.16 -1.47 -0.28
CA ASN A 81 14.10 -0.40 -0.61
C ASN A 81 14.09 0.76 0.41
N GLY A 82 13.23 0.70 1.43
CA GLY A 82 13.15 1.70 2.48
C GLY A 82 12.42 2.98 2.08
N ARG A 83 11.60 2.97 1.02
CA ARG A 83 10.81 4.16 0.60
C ARG A 83 9.84 4.63 1.68
N PHE A 84 9.34 3.70 2.50
CA PHE A 84 8.50 4.00 3.67
C PHE A 84 9.30 4.23 4.98
N GLY A 85 10.63 4.28 4.89
CA GLY A 85 11.55 4.35 6.03
C GLY A 85 11.84 2.98 6.65
N GLN A 86 12.23 2.97 7.93
CA GLN A 86 12.61 1.75 8.65
C GLN A 86 11.56 1.36 9.68
N PRO A 87 11.29 0.05 9.84
CA PRO A 87 10.34 -0.42 10.85
C PRO A 87 10.80 -0.02 12.24
N PRO A 88 9.87 0.26 13.17
CA PRO A 88 10.24 0.54 14.55
C PRO A 88 11.07 -0.63 15.07
N ARG A 89 12.30 -0.34 15.51
CA ARG A 89 13.16 -1.36 16.11
C ARG A 89 12.37 -2.01 17.23
N LYS A 90 12.15 -3.34 17.14
CA LYS A 90 11.71 -4.11 18.29
C LYS A 90 12.80 -3.92 19.34
N SER A 91 12.59 -3.00 20.28
CA SER A 91 13.47 -2.87 21.44
C SER A 91 13.56 -4.27 22.05
N PRO A 92 14.75 -4.88 22.15
CA PRO A 92 14.88 -6.10 22.92
C PRO A 92 14.41 -5.73 24.32
N ARG A 93 13.35 -6.40 24.79
CA ARG A 93 12.91 -6.24 26.18
C ARG A 93 14.11 -6.61 27.05
N LEU A 94 14.61 -5.64 27.81
CA LEU A 94 15.63 -5.80 28.85
C LEU A 94 15.16 -6.83 29.88
#